data_AF-A0A7X6LAZ8-F1
#
_entry.id   AF-A0A7X6LAZ8-F1
#
_cell.length_a   1.000
_cell.length_b   1.000
_cell.length_c   1.000
_cell.angle_alpha   90.00
_cell.angle_beta   90.00
_cell.angle_gamma   90.00
#
_symmetry.space_group_name_H-M   'P 1'
#
loop_
_entity.id
_entity.type
_entity.pdbx_description
1 polymer ?
#
loop_
_entity_poly.entity_id
_entity_poly.type
_entity_poly.pdbx_seq_one_letter_code
_entity_poly.pdbx_strand_id
1 'polypeptide(L)' 'MPGKDIDRIRARSAWATVRESPVITAIAIAPFAIALGVVWWLFGGLAAFALLLVLGAGVVVGGRLLR' A
#
# COMPACT_ATOMS: atom_id res chain seq x y z
N MET A 1 12.97 0.55 -20.26
CA MET A 1 11.56 1.00 -20.30
C MET A 1 11.51 2.47 -19.88
N PRO A 2 11.64 3.41 -20.83
CA PRO A 2 11.09 4.75 -20.63
C PRO A 2 9.59 4.61 -20.23
N GLY A 3 9.11 5.39 -19.26
CA GLY A 3 7.74 5.25 -18.72
C GLY A 3 7.59 4.48 -17.39
N LYS A 4 8.65 4.45 -16.57
CA LYS A 4 8.61 3.90 -15.20
C LYS A 4 8.12 4.90 -14.14
N ASP A 5 7.90 6.15 -14.54
CA ASP A 5 7.37 7.18 -13.66
C ASP A 5 5.85 7.02 -13.51
N ILE A 6 5.34 7.43 -12.34
CA ILE A 6 3.90 7.46 -12.10
C ILE A 6 3.28 8.48 -13.06
N ASP A 7 2.58 7.99 -14.08
CA ASP A 7 1.78 8.82 -14.96
C ASP A 7 0.56 9.36 -14.21
N ARG A 8 0.32 10.66 -14.33
CA ARG A 8 -0.86 11.34 -13.77
C ARG A 8 -2.16 10.67 -14.23
N ILE A 9 -2.24 10.18 -15.47
CA ILE A 9 -3.42 9.48 -15.98
C ILE A 9 -3.65 8.19 -15.19
N ARG A 10 -2.62 7.35 -15.04
CA ARG A 10 -2.73 6.11 -14.24
C ARG A 10 -3.09 6.39 -12.79
N ALA A 11 -2.51 7.41 -12.18
CA ALA A 11 -2.83 7.80 -10.81
C ALA A 11 -4.30 8.22 -10.67
N ARG A 12 -4.83 8.99 -11.62
CA ARG A 12 -6.24 9.38 -11.64
C ARG A 12 -7.17 8.19 -11.88
N SER A 13 -6.83 7.27 -12.77
CA SER A 13 -7.63 6.07 -13.03
C SER A 13 -7.69 5.16 -11.81
N ALA A 14 -6.55 4.93 -11.14
CA ALA A 14 -6.51 4.16 -9.89
C ALA A 14 -7.37 4.82 -8.80
N TRP A 15 -7.31 6.14 -8.70
CA TRP A 15 -8.14 6.90 -7.76
C TRP A 15 -9.64 6.84 -8.08
N ALA A 16 -10.00 6.81 -9.35
CA ALA A 16 -11.38 6.60 -9.77
C ALA A 16 -11.89 5.21 -9.33
N THR A 17 -11.09 4.15 -9.50
CA THR A 17 -11.44 2.79 -9.03
C THR A 17 -11.70 2.75 -7.53
N VAL A 18 -10.86 3.43 -6.74
CA VAL A 18 -11.04 3.51 -5.28
C VAL A 18 -12.39 4.14 -4.92
N ARG A 19 -12.78 5.20 -5.62
CA ARG A 19 -14.04 5.91 -5.39
C ARG A 19 -15.26 5.14 -5.89
N GLU A 20 -15.13 4.45 -7.02
CA GLU A 20 -16.21 3.68 -7.64
C GLU A 20 -16.57 2.45 -6.81
N SER A 21 -15.57 1.80 -6.20
CA SER A 21 -15.74 0.55 -5.45
C SER A 21 -15.20 0.64 -4.03
N PRO A 22 -15.87 1.41 -3.13
CA PRO A 22 -15.38 1.66 -1.78
C PRO A 22 -15.34 0.40 -0.91
N VAL A 23 -16.30 -0.52 -1.08
CA VAL A 23 -16.34 -1.78 -0.32
C VAL A 23 -15.18 -2.70 -0.71
N ILE A 24 -14.93 -2.84 -2.01
CA ILE A 24 -13.80 -3.64 -2.51
C ILE A 24 -12.49 -3.02 -2.04
N THR A 25 -12.36 -1.68 -2.09
CA THR A 25 -11.21 -0.98 -1.56
C THR A 25 -11.00 -1.30 -0.08
N ALA A 26 -12.04 -1.23 0.74
CA ALA A 26 -11.98 -1.55 2.16
C ALA A 26 -11.48 -2.97 2.40
N ILE A 27 -12.01 -3.95 1.67
CA ILE A 27 -11.58 -5.35 1.74
C ILE A 27 -10.11 -5.50 1.33
N ALA A 28 -9.69 -4.83 0.25
CA ALA A 28 -8.32 -4.89 -0.25
C ALA A 28 -7.31 -4.30 0.75
N ILE A 29 -7.65 -3.22 1.46
CA ILE A 29 -6.76 -2.60 2.46
C ILE A 29 -6.86 -3.23 3.85
N ALA A 30 -7.95 -3.95 4.14
CA ALA A 30 -8.24 -4.55 5.45
C ALA A 30 -7.07 -5.33 6.08
N PRO A 31 -6.39 -6.27 5.38
CA PRO A 31 -5.30 -7.03 6.02
C PRO A 31 -4.15 -6.13 6.49
N PHE A 32 -3.83 -5.07 5.75
CA PHE A 32 -2.79 -4.11 6.11
C PHE A 32 -3.21 -3.22 7.28
N ALA A 33 -4.45 -2.74 7.26
CA ALA A 33 -5.00 -1.93 8.35
C ALA A 33 -5.07 -2.70 9.67
N ILE A 34 -5.50 -3.96 9.63
CA ILE A 34 -5.53 -4.85 10.80
C ILE A 34 -4.11 -5.09 11.31
N ALA A 35 -3.17 -5.47 10.44
CA ALA A 35 -1.78 -5.70 10.85
C ALA A 35 -1.16 -4.46 11.49
N LEU A 36 -1.38 -3.28 10.90
CA LEU A 36 -0.89 -2.02 11.44
C LEU A 36 -1.53 -1.69 12.80
N GLY A 37 -2.83 -1.86 12.95
CA GLY A 37 -3.54 -1.63 14.21
C GLY A 37 -3.08 -2.57 15.32
N VAL A 38 -2.88 -3.85 15.01
CA VAL A 38 -2.37 -4.84 15.95
C VAL A 38 -0.94 -4.49 16.39
N VAL A 39 -0.05 -4.16 15.45
CA VAL A 39 1.33 -3.81 15.79
C VAL A 39 1.40 -2.52 16.58
N TRP A 40 0.61 -1.52 16.21
CA TRP A 40 0.52 -0.26 16.95
C TRP A 40 0.07 -0.50 18.39
N TRP A 41 -0.95 -1.32 18.59
CA TRP A 41 -1.51 -1.59 19.92
C TRP A 41 -0.54 -2.38 20.81
N LEU A 42 0.16 -3.37 20.27
CA LEU A 42 1.02 -4.28 21.04
C LEU A 42 2.46 -3.77 21.23
N PHE A 43 3.00 -3.07 20.24
CA PHE A 43 4.42 -2.70 20.18
C PHE A 43 4.66 -1.18 20.09
N GLY A 44 3.58 -0.38 20.01
CA GLY A 44 3.63 1.06 19.95
C GLY A 44 3.87 1.65 18.55
N GLY A 45 3.76 2.98 18.46
CA GLY A 45 3.79 3.70 17.18
C GLY A 45 5.12 3.56 16.41
N LEU A 46 6.25 3.41 17.11
CA LEU A 46 7.57 3.29 16.46
C LEU A 46 7.72 1.95 15.74
N ALA A 47 7.20 0.86 16.32
CA ALA A 47 7.15 -0.44 15.69
C ALA A 47 6.18 -0.47 14.50
N ALA A 48 5.02 0.18 14.62
CA ALA A 48 4.08 0.34 13.51
C ALA A 48 4.67 1.14 12.34
N PHE A 49 5.45 2.19 12.64
CA PHE A 49 6.18 2.94 11.62
C PHE A 49 7.23 2.07 10.91
N ALA A 50 8.00 1.28 11.67
CA ALA A 50 8.94 0.33 11.09
C ALA A 50 8.25 -0.71 10.17
N LEU A 51 7.07 -1.21 10.56
CA LEU A 51 6.27 -2.09 9.71
C LEU A 51 5.90 -1.44 8.37
N LEU A 52 5.50 -0.15 8.38
CA LEU A 52 5.21 0.59 7.15
C LEU A 52 6.44 0.73 6.25
N LEU A 53 7.63 0.96 6.83
CA LEU A 53 8.87 1.02 6.07
C LEU A 53 9.19 -0.33 5.41
N VAL A 54 9.00 -1.44 6.14
CA VAL A 54 9.21 -2.79 5.59
C VAL A 54 8.23 -3.09 4.46
N LEU A 55 6.95 -2.80 4.64
CA LEU A 55 5.93 -2.98 3.59
C LEU A 55 6.25 -2.11 2.36
N GLY A 56 6.60 -0.84 2.56
CA GLY A 56 6.99 0.07 1.48
C GLY A 56 8.23 -0.41 0.73
N ALA A 57 9.26 -0.85 1.45
CA ALA A 57 10.47 -1.42 0.86
C ALA A 57 10.16 -2.71 0.08
N GLY A 58 9.31 -3.58 0.62
CA GLY A 58 8.86 -4.81 -0.04
C GLY A 58 8.16 -4.54 -1.37
N VAL A 59 7.32 -3.51 -1.46
CA VAL A 59 6.69 -3.08 -2.72
C VAL A 59 7.72 -2.59 -3.73
N VAL A 60 8.68 -1.76 -3.30
CA VAL A 60 9.72 -1.20 -4.17
C VAL A 60 10.66 -2.29 -4.71
N VAL A 61 11.04 -3.25 -3.86
CA VAL A 61 11.94 -4.36 -4.22
C VAL A 61 11.21 -5.46 -4.98
N GLY A 62 10.01 -5.84 -4.55
CA GLY A 62 9.18 -6.86 -5.22
C GLY A 62 8.78 -6.45 -6.64
N GLY A 63 8.52 -5.16 -6.88
CA GLY A 63 8.33 -4.63 -8.24
C GLY A 63 9.57 -4.69 -9.14
N ARG A 64 10.76 -4.98 -8.58
CA ARG A 64 11.96 -5.33 -9.36
C ARG A 64 12.08 -6.84 -9.63
N LEU A 65 11.51 -7.69 -8.77
CA LEU A 65 11.59 -9.16 -8.84
C LEU A 65 10.52 -9.81 -9.73
N LEU A 66 9.35 -9.17 -9.91
CA LEU A 66 8.30 -9.61 -10.84
C LEU A 66 8.60 -9.24 -12.31
N ARG A 67 9.88 -9.09 -12.67
CA ARG A 67 10.35 -8.76 -14.03
C ARG A 67 11.02 -9.96 -14.68
#